data_AF-A0A1F3Y9L0-F1
#
_entry.id   AF-A0A1F3Y9L0-F1
#
_cell.length_a   1.000
_cell.length_b   1.000
_cell.length_c   1.000
_cell.angle_alpha   90.00
_cell.angle_beta   90.00
_cell.angle_gamma   90.00
#
_symmetry.space_group_name_H-M   'P 1'
#
loop_
_entity.id
_entity.type
_entity.pdbx_description
1 polymer ?
#
loop_
_entity_poly.entity_id
_entity_poly.type
_entity_poly.pdbx_seq_one_letter_code
_entity_poly.pdbx_strand_id
1 'polypeptide(L)'
;MKTTAYLSILCTAVAGCSTPTKPHIYDDLNSIEGIRDSFVRSAKENGLTLPFVPSIREWTRPSLISWRKEAKAVALPRWEELSSDARNLVTTMAGNTTEPRRLFDLLFRWFLVPHELTHAFQDEVGAPKSPAQSERFANDVAVAFHSQQPGAESRLAELERILTSSRERLPKPLHDADFDSRYQSPDLASYAACQVGFILSSLEKRHSLNFAELMKQLPLSVGPATDRYYLISKSLRLRMQPLYRYPRVPTRILPSVRKPLKEIALPPSPR
;
A
#
# COMPACT_ATOMS: atom_id res chain seq x y z
N MET A 1 -46.36 -52.87 51.43
CA MET A 1 -46.38 -52.65 49.97
C MET A 1 -46.47 -51.16 49.69
N LYS A 2 -45.43 -50.65 49.02
CA LYS A 2 -45.25 -49.43 48.21
C LYS A 2 -46.03 -48.14 48.57
N THR A 3 -45.31 -47.24 49.22
CA THR A 3 -45.42 -45.77 49.18
C THR A 3 -44.90 -45.24 47.84
N THR A 4 -45.52 -44.21 47.27
CA THR A 4 -44.98 -43.47 46.11
C THR A 4 -45.11 -41.97 46.38
N ALA A 5 -43.97 -41.29 46.37
CA ALA A 5 -43.80 -39.89 46.70
C ALA A 5 -43.83 -39.00 45.45
N TYR A 6 -44.29 -37.77 45.64
CA TYR A 6 -44.24 -36.66 44.68
C TYR A 6 -42.80 -36.19 44.44
N LEU A 7 -42.42 -35.92 43.19
CA LEU A 7 -41.18 -35.23 42.83
C LEU A 7 -41.51 -34.06 41.89
N SER A 8 -41.49 -32.84 42.42
CA SER A 8 -41.52 -31.59 41.66
C SER A 8 -40.15 -31.33 41.04
N ILE A 9 -40.09 -31.15 39.73
CA ILE A 9 -38.88 -30.76 38.99
C ILE A 9 -38.90 -29.24 38.82
N LEU A 10 -37.98 -28.55 39.52
CA LEU A 10 -37.63 -27.15 39.28
C LEU A 10 -36.89 -27.05 37.94
N CYS A 11 -37.46 -26.34 36.96
CA CYS A 11 -36.73 -25.90 35.77
C CYS A 11 -36.03 -24.57 36.06
N THR A 12 -34.72 -24.61 36.29
CA THR A 12 -33.90 -23.40 36.38
C THR A 12 -33.55 -22.94 34.98
N ALA A 13 -34.20 -21.87 34.50
CA ALA A 13 -33.83 -21.20 33.27
C ALA A 13 -32.49 -20.46 33.47
N VAL A 14 -31.42 -21.00 32.90
CA VAL A 14 -30.13 -20.30 32.84
C VAL A 14 -30.24 -19.25 31.73
N ALA A 15 -30.43 -17.99 32.10
CA ALA A 15 -30.34 -16.87 31.17
C ALA A 15 -28.91 -16.84 30.61
N GLY A 16 -28.75 -17.29 29.37
CA GLY A 16 -27.49 -17.24 28.64
C GLY A 16 -27.11 -15.79 28.40
N CYS A 17 -26.23 -15.27 29.26
CA CYS A 17 -25.56 -14.00 29.03
C CYS A 17 -24.68 -14.19 27.78
N SER A 18 -25.20 -13.83 26.61
CA SER A 18 -24.43 -13.79 25.38
C SER A 18 -23.34 -12.74 25.60
N THR A 19 -22.11 -13.20 25.85
CA THR A 19 -20.96 -12.30 25.87
C THR A 19 -20.93 -11.59 24.51
N PRO A 20 -20.88 -10.25 24.48
CA PRO A 20 -20.83 -9.52 23.22
C PRO A 20 -19.62 -10.04 22.46
N THR A 21 -19.89 -10.75 21.35
CA THR A 21 -18.86 -11.27 20.48
C THR A 21 -18.11 -10.05 19.96
N LYS A 22 -16.84 -9.90 20.33
CA LYS A 22 -16.01 -8.82 19.78
C LYS A 22 -16.17 -8.92 18.25
N PRO A 23 -16.60 -7.85 17.56
CA PRO A 23 -16.79 -7.89 16.12
C PRO A 23 -15.53 -8.47 15.49
N HIS A 24 -15.68 -9.40 14.55
CA HIS A 24 -14.57 -10.11 13.92
C HIS A 24 -13.61 -9.06 13.31
N ILE A 25 -12.50 -8.82 14.02
CA ILE A 25 -11.61 -7.66 13.82
C ILE A 25 -10.92 -7.67 12.43
N TYR A 26 -11.05 -8.78 11.70
CA TYR A 26 -10.32 -9.09 10.47
C TYR A 26 -11.18 -9.02 9.18
N ASP A 27 -12.48 -8.72 9.27
CA ASP A 27 -13.37 -8.77 8.09
C ASP A 27 -13.09 -7.64 7.06
N ASP A 28 -12.34 -6.60 7.43
CA ASP A 28 -12.03 -5.45 6.57
C ASP A 28 -10.67 -5.54 5.84
N LEU A 29 -9.93 -6.65 5.95
CA LEU A 29 -8.66 -6.83 5.21
C LEU A 29 -8.82 -6.99 3.69
N ASN A 30 -10.06 -6.90 3.20
CA ASN A 30 -10.39 -6.89 1.78
C ASN A 30 -10.50 -5.48 1.20
N SER A 31 -10.51 -4.43 2.04
CA SER A 31 -10.39 -3.04 1.62
C SER A 31 -8.99 -2.51 1.93
N ILE A 32 -8.58 -1.46 1.22
CA ILE A 32 -7.25 -0.87 1.41
C ILE A 32 -7.22 -0.05 2.70
N GLU A 33 -8.32 0.64 2.99
CA GLU A 33 -8.55 1.35 4.24
C GLU A 33 -8.49 0.39 5.44
N GLY A 34 -9.09 -0.80 5.33
CA GLY A 34 -9.03 -1.81 6.37
C GLY A 34 -7.63 -2.39 6.58
N ILE A 35 -6.85 -2.56 5.51
CA ILE A 35 -5.41 -2.92 5.61
C ILE A 35 -4.64 -1.83 6.36
N ARG A 36 -4.85 -0.55 6.01
CA ARG A 36 -4.23 0.58 6.72
C ARG A 36 -4.62 0.58 8.19
N ASP A 37 -5.91 0.49 8.49
CA ASP A 37 -6.41 0.63 9.86
C ASP A 37 -5.93 -0.54 10.73
N SER A 38 -5.87 -1.75 10.17
CA SER A 38 -5.25 -2.91 10.81
C SER A 38 -3.75 -2.65 11.07
N PHE A 39 -2.99 -2.21 10.07
CA PHE A 39 -1.56 -1.93 10.20
C PHE A 39 -1.27 -0.86 11.27
N VAL A 40 -1.96 0.27 11.23
CA VAL A 40 -1.79 1.38 12.17
C VAL A 40 -2.15 0.94 13.59
N ARG A 41 -3.21 0.14 13.75
CA ARG A 41 -3.59 -0.44 15.05
C ARG A 41 -2.51 -1.37 15.57
N SER A 42 -2.03 -2.31 14.76
CA SER A 42 -0.95 -3.23 15.14
C SER A 42 0.33 -2.47 15.50
N ALA A 43 0.71 -1.42 14.76
CA ALA A 43 1.86 -0.59 15.10
C ALA A 43 1.68 0.10 16.46
N LYS A 44 0.48 0.65 16.73
CA LYS A 44 0.13 1.28 18.01
C LYS A 44 0.19 0.30 19.18
N GLU A 45 -0.32 -0.91 19.02
CA GLU A 45 -0.24 -1.98 20.02
C GLU A 45 1.20 -2.38 20.33
N ASN A 46 2.13 -2.13 19.40
CA ASN A 46 3.56 -2.36 19.56
C ASN A 46 4.36 -1.10 19.95
N GLY A 47 3.68 -0.06 20.45
CA GLY A 47 4.32 1.13 21.01
C GLY A 47 4.73 2.20 20.00
N LEU A 48 4.41 2.04 18.72
CA LEU A 48 4.63 3.05 17.69
C LEU A 48 3.34 3.78 17.35
N THR A 49 3.31 5.09 17.57
CA THR A 49 2.18 5.94 17.23
C THR A 49 2.63 7.08 16.33
N LEU A 50 1.95 7.26 15.19
CA LEU A 50 2.08 8.46 14.38
C LEU A 50 1.20 9.57 14.97
N PRO A 51 1.60 10.86 14.87
CA PRO A 51 0.77 11.98 15.30
C PRO A 51 -0.42 12.26 14.36
N PHE A 52 -0.61 11.41 13.34
CA PHE A 52 -1.68 11.44 12.35
C PHE A 52 -2.01 10.01 11.93
N VAL A 53 -3.19 9.81 11.34
CA VAL A 53 -3.52 8.57 10.64
C VAL A 53 -3.20 8.78 9.15
N PRO A 54 -2.25 8.03 8.55
CA PRO A 54 -1.96 8.13 7.13
C PRO A 54 -3.23 7.99 6.28
N SER A 55 -3.51 8.92 5.37
CA SER A 55 -4.62 8.72 4.43
C SER A 55 -4.19 7.79 3.28
N ILE A 56 -5.16 7.19 2.59
CA ILE A 56 -4.92 6.50 1.32
C ILE A 56 -5.60 7.31 0.24
N ARG A 57 -4.88 7.59 -0.84
CA ARG A 57 -5.39 8.40 -1.95
C ARG A 57 -5.02 7.77 -3.27
N GLU A 58 -6.05 7.47 -4.05
CA GLU A 58 -5.84 7.12 -5.44
C GLU A 58 -5.54 8.39 -6.25
N TRP A 59 -4.44 8.36 -6.99
CA TRP A 59 -4.04 9.46 -7.85
C TRP A 59 -3.83 9.00 -9.29
N THR A 60 -4.02 9.96 -10.20
CA THR A 60 -4.00 9.75 -11.65
C THR A 60 -2.61 9.73 -12.27
N ARG A 61 -1.57 10.09 -11.50
CA ARG A 61 -0.18 10.21 -11.99
C ARG A 61 0.96 9.73 -11.06
N PRO A 62 0.75 8.93 -10.01
CA PRO A 62 1.87 8.20 -9.45
C PRO A 62 2.21 7.08 -10.44
N SER A 63 3.43 7.09 -10.99
CA SER A 63 3.91 5.97 -11.82
C SER A 63 3.97 4.66 -11.04
N LEU A 64 4.11 4.75 -9.72
CA LEU A 64 4.13 3.65 -8.74
C LEU A 64 3.54 4.10 -7.40
N ILE A 65 3.12 3.14 -6.58
CA ILE A 65 2.74 3.41 -5.18
C ILE A 65 3.87 4.14 -4.44
N SER A 66 3.54 5.07 -3.55
CA SER A 66 4.54 5.82 -2.78
C SER A 66 3.93 6.51 -1.55
N TRP A 67 4.68 6.57 -0.46
CA TRP A 67 4.40 7.46 0.65
C TRP A 67 4.66 8.93 0.25
N ARG A 68 3.70 9.82 0.54
CA ARG A 68 3.85 11.28 0.38
C ARG A 68 3.84 11.98 1.73
N LYS A 69 5.02 12.37 2.17
CA LYS A 69 5.25 13.06 3.44
C LYS A 69 4.41 14.32 3.62
N GLU A 70 4.31 15.16 2.59
CA GLU A 70 3.59 16.44 2.67
C GLU A 70 2.07 16.24 2.76
N ALA A 71 1.54 15.25 2.02
CA ALA A 71 0.12 14.92 2.02
C ALA A 71 -0.30 13.98 3.17
N LYS A 72 0.69 13.44 3.89
CA LYS A 72 0.53 12.37 4.88
C LYS A 72 -0.35 11.24 4.33
N ALA A 73 -0.04 10.80 3.11
CA ALA A 73 -0.85 9.87 2.36
C ALA A 73 -0.03 8.81 1.62
N VAL A 74 -0.55 7.58 1.57
CA VAL A 74 -0.11 6.57 0.59
C VAL A 74 -0.77 6.90 -0.75
N ALA A 75 0.07 7.20 -1.73
CA ALA A 75 -0.28 7.40 -3.13
C ALA A 75 -0.54 6.05 -3.78
N LEU A 76 -1.77 5.73 -4.14
CA LEU A 76 -2.05 4.52 -4.92
C LEU A 76 -2.28 4.86 -6.39
N PRO A 77 -1.66 4.11 -7.32
CA PRO A 77 -2.07 4.18 -8.71
C PRO A 77 -3.44 3.52 -8.91
N ARG A 78 -4.17 3.98 -9.92
CA ARG A 78 -5.30 3.22 -10.50
C ARG A 78 -4.81 2.47 -11.72
N TRP A 79 -5.27 1.22 -11.87
CA TRP A 79 -4.90 0.36 -13.01
C TRP A 79 -5.19 1.03 -14.36
N GLU A 80 -6.37 1.64 -14.46
CA GLU A 80 -6.88 2.30 -15.66
C GLU A 80 -6.03 3.53 -16.03
N GLU A 81 -5.39 4.14 -15.04
CA GLU A 81 -4.62 5.39 -15.15
C GLU A 81 -3.09 5.14 -15.16
N LEU A 82 -2.64 3.89 -15.10
CA LEU A 82 -1.22 3.56 -15.28
C LEU A 82 -0.72 4.05 -16.65
N SER A 83 0.51 4.57 -16.66
CA SER A 83 1.24 4.83 -17.91
C SER A 83 1.42 3.55 -18.73
N SER A 84 1.64 3.69 -20.03
CA SER A 84 1.96 2.55 -20.91
C SER A 84 3.12 1.72 -20.37
N ASP A 85 4.17 2.38 -19.88
CA ASP A 85 5.39 1.71 -19.43
C ASP A 85 5.14 0.93 -18.14
N ALA A 86 4.39 1.51 -17.19
CA ALA A 86 4.01 0.83 -15.97
C ALA A 86 3.06 -0.35 -16.23
N ARG A 87 2.07 -0.18 -17.11
CA ARG A 87 1.17 -1.28 -17.49
C ARG A 87 1.95 -2.41 -18.18
N ASN A 88 2.83 -2.07 -19.13
CA ASN A 88 3.68 -3.04 -19.81
C ASN A 88 4.59 -3.78 -18.83
N LEU A 89 5.20 -3.08 -17.88
CA LEU A 89 6.01 -3.71 -16.84
C LEU A 89 5.20 -4.73 -16.03
N VAL A 90 4.01 -4.35 -15.54
CA VAL A 90 3.17 -5.26 -14.76
C VAL A 90 2.73 -6.46 -15.61
N THR A 91 2.40 -6.24 -16.89
CA THR A 91 2.10 -7.32 -17.84
C THR A 91 3.30 -8.25 -18.02
N THR A 92 4.51 -7.72 -18.21
CA THR A 92 5.75 -8.50 -18.29
C THR A 92 6.00 -9.30 -17.01
N MET A 93 5.79 -8.69 -15.85
CA MET A 93 5.95 -9.36 -14.56
C MET A 93 4.93 -10.49 -14.37
N ALA A 94 3.67 -10.29 -14.75
CA ALA A 94 2.62 -11.30 -14.65
C ALA A 94 2.86 -12.49 -15.59
N GLY A 95 3.40 -12.25 -16.78
CA GLY A 95 3.62 -13.29 -17.79
C GLY A 95 2.31 -13.94 -18.24
N ASN A 96 2.37 -15.20 -18.65
CA ASN A 96 1.22 -15.91 -19.23
C ASN A 96 0.33 -16.62 -18.19
N THR A 97 0.79 -16.75 -16.95
CA THR A 97 0.14 -17.59 -15.92
C THR A 97 -0.68 -16.78 -14.94
N THR A 98 -0.69 -15.46 -15.05
CA THR A 98 -1.39 -14.57 -14.14
C THR A 98 -1.92 -13.38 -14.91
N GLU A 99 -3.17 -13.04 -14.63
CA GLU A 99 -3.80 -11.88 -15.22
C GLU A 99 -3.12 -10.60 -14.66
N PRO A 100 -2.65 -9.65 -15.51
CA PRO A 100 -1.88 -8.51 -15.05
C PRO A 100 -2.58 -7.65 -13.98
N ARG A 101 -3.90 -7.51 -14.05
CA ARG A 101 -4.67 -6.81 -13.02
C ARG A 101 -4.66 -7.57 -11.69
N ARG A 102 -4.71 -8.90 -11.68
CA ARG A 102 -4.53 -9.71 -10.47
C ARG A 102 -3.19 -9.45 -9.79
N LEU A 103 -2.08 -9.44 -10.54
CA LEU A 103 -0.78 -9.07 -9.97
C LEU A 103 -0.79 -7.63 -9.46
N PHE A 104 -1.39 -6.70 -10.21
CA PHE A 104 -1.49 -5.31 -9.77
C PHE A 104 -2.21 -5.17 -8.43
N ASP A 105 -3.38 -5.80 -8.28
CA ASP A 105 -4.16 -5.74 -7.05
C ASP A 105 -3.42 -6.41 -5.89
N LEU A 106 -2.79 -7.57 -6.14
CA LEU A 106 -2.02 -8.29 -5.13
C LEU A 106 -0.79 -7.49 -4.67
N LEU A 107 -0.03 -6.92 -5.60
CA LEU A 107 1.20 -6.20 -5.29
C LEU A 107 0.92 -4.79 -4.78
N PHE A 108 0.24 -3.94 -5.56
CA PHE A 108 0.10 -2.51 -5.26
C PHE A 108 -1.03 -2.19 -4.29
N ARG A 109 -2.13 -2.96 -4.30
CA ARG A 109 -3.29 -2.66 -3.44
C ARG A 109 -3.31 -3.46 -2.14
N TRP A 110 -2.61 -4.58 -2.07
CA TRP A 110 -2.55 -5.43 -0.89
C TRP A 110 -1.16 -5.45 -0.23
N PHE A 111 -0.11 -5.86 -0.94
CA PHE A 111 1.21 -6.05 -0.35
C PHE A 111 1.93 -4.72 -0.03
N LEU A 112 1.98 -3.79 -0.98
CA LEU A 112 2.77 -2.55 -0.84
C LEU A 112 2.13 -1.49 0.05
N VAL A 113 0.88 -1.67 0.48
CA VAL A 113 0.23 -0.70 1.38
C VAL A 113 0.92 -0.67 2.76
N PRO A 114 1.09 -1.80 3.49
CA PRO A 114 1.94 -1.88 4.68
C PRO A 114 3.39 -1.41 4.46
N HIS A 115 3.95 -1.66 3.27
CA HIS A 115 5.29 -1.20 2.91
C HIS A 115 5.37 0.34 2.96
N GLU A 116 4.49 1.04 2.26
CA GLU A 116 4.49 2.52 2.28
C GLU A 116 4.09 3.10 3.64
N LEU A 117 3.22 2.42 4.38
CA LEU A 117 2.93 2.80 5.75
C LEU A 117 4.18 2.69 6.63
N THR A 118 5.06 1.71 6.38
CA THR A 118 6.36 1.62 7.08
C THR A 118 7.24 2.83 6.79
N HIS A 119 7.28 3.29 5.53
CA HIS A 119 7.97 4.53 5.19
C HIS A 119 7.40 5.74 5.94
N ALA A 120 6.08 5.81 6.16
CA ALA A 120 5.48 6.86 6.99
C ALA A 120 6.03 6.88 8.42
N PHE A 121 6.23 5.71 9.03
CA PHE A 121 6.85 5.60 10.36
C PHE A 121 8.34 5.97 10.32
N GLN A 122 9.11 5.45 9.36
CA GLN A 122 10.53 5.79 9.21
C GLN A 122 10.76 7.30 9.04
N ASP A 123 9.89 7.95 8.25
CA ASP A 123 9.93 9.40 8.00
C ASP A 123 9.67 10.25 9.24
N GLU A 124 8.78 9.76 10.11
CA GLU A 124 8.35 10.47 11.32
C GLU A 124 9.37 10.32 12.45
N VAL A 125 9.95 9.13 12.60
CA VAL A 125 10.98 8.87 13.62
C VAL A 125 12.39 9.30 13.18
N GLY A 126 12.55 9.69 11.90
CA GLY A 126 13.83 10.14 11.35
C GLY A 126 14.90 9.04 11.28
N ALA A 127 14.51 7.78 11.05
CA ALA A 127 15.44 6.65 11.01
C ALA A 127 16.41 6.77 9.82
N PRO A 128 17.71 7.02 10.04
CA PRO A 128 18.67 7.14 8.95
C PRO A 128 19.01 5.74 8.43
N LYS A 129 18.42 5.37 7.30
CA LYS A 129 18.77 4.17 6.53
C LYS A 129 19.15 4.59 5.12
N SER A 130 20.06 3.86 4.48
CA SER A 130 20.22 4.02 3.03
C SER A 130 18.91 3.62 2.32
N PRO A 131 18.65 4.11 1.10
CA PRO A 131 17.45 3.72 0.36
C PRO A 131 17.23 2.20 0.33
N ALA A 132 18.22 1.40 -0.06
CA ALA A 132 18.14 -0.06 -0.07
C ALA A 132 17.80 -0.66 1.30
N GLN A 133 18.43 -0.17 2.37
CA GLN A 133 18.13 -0.62 3.74
C GLN A 133 16.70 -0.25 4.17
N SER A 134 16.22 0.93 3.75
CA SER A 134 14.86 1.38 4.02
C SER A 134 13.83 0.49 3.33
N GLU A 135 14.03 0.22 2.05
CA GLU A 135 13.17 -0.62 1.21
C GLU A 135 13.12 -2.07 1.69
N ARG A 136 14.29 -2.67 2.02
CA ARG A 136 14.36 -4.01 2.61
C ARG A 136 13.62 -4.09 3.93
N PHE A 137 13.77 -3.09 4.79
CA PHE A 137 13.06 -3.05 6.06
C PHE A 137 11.55 -2.90 5.88
N ALA A 138 11.09 -2.04 4.96
CA ALA A 138 9.67 -1.90 4.64
C ALA A 138 9.07 -3.19 4.08
N ASN A 139 9.82 -3.94 3.25
CA ASN A 139 9.41 -5.26 2.77
C ASN A 139 9.36 -6.31 3.89
N ASP A 140 10.33 -6.34 4.80
CA ASP A 140 10.32 -7.22 5.97
C ASP A 140 9.09 -6.96 6.86
N VAL A 141 8.80 -5.68 7.12
CA VAL A 141 7.62 -5.28 7.89
C VAL A 141 6.32 -5.69 7.19
N ALA A 142 6.22 -5.46 5.87
CA ALA A 142 5.01 -5.81 5.10
C ALA A 142 4.73 -7.32 5.14
N VAL A 143 5.78 -8.15 4.96
CA VAL A 143 5.67 -9.61 5.09
C VAL A 143 5.27 -9.99 6.51
N ALA A 144 5.95 -9.48 7.53
CA ALA A 144 5.67 -9.80 8.93
C ALA A 144 4.23 -9.42 9.34
N PHE A 145 3.75 -8.26 8.88
CA PHE A 145 2.39 -7.81 9.11
C PHE A 145 1.37 -8.77 8.49
N HIS A 146 1.53 -9.08 7.20
CA HIS A 146 0.61 -9.97 6.48
C HIS A 146 0.65 -11.39 7.04
N SER A 147 1.81 -11.93 7.41
CA SER A 147 1.94 -13.28 8.00
C SER A 147 1.17 -13.46 9.32
N GLN A 148 0.81 -12.37 10.01
CA GLN A 148 -0.01 -12.41 11.23
C GLN A 148 -1.52 -12.33 10.94
N GLN A 149 -1.92 -12.05 9.69
CA GLN A 149 -3.33 -11.91 9.33
C GLN A 149 -3.96 -13.28 8.97
N PRO A 150 -5.22 -13.53 9.38
CA PRO A 150 -5.94 -14.74 8.99
C PRO A 150 -6.00 -14.92 7.46
N GLY A 151 -5.62 -16.10 6.97
CA GLY A 151 -5.72 -16.46 5.55
C GLY A 151 -4.70 -15.78 4.63
N ALA A 152 -3.74 -15.02 5.15
CA ALA A 152 -2.75 -14.33 4.33
C ALA A 152 -1.67 -15.25 3.72
N GLU A 153 -1.39 -16.41 4.32
CA GLU A 153 -0.32 -17.31 3.84
C GLU A 153 -0.55 -17.74 2.39
N SER A 154 -1.78 -18.04 1.99
CA SER A 154 -2.08 -18.42 0.60
C SER A 154 -1.85 -17.26 -0.38
N ARG A 155 -2.16 -16.02 0.03
CA ARG A 155 -1.90 -14.81 -0.78
C ARG A 155 -0.40 -14.49 -0.86
N LEU A 156 0.34 -14.67 0.24
CA LEU A 156 1.81 -14.52 0.24
C LEU A 156 2.47 -15.57 -0.66
N ALA A 157 2.04 -16.83 -0.58
CA ALA A 157 2.52 -17.90 -1.46
C ALA A 157 2.17 -17.65 -2.94
N GLU A 158 0.97 -17.11 -3.22
CA GLU A 158 0.60 -16.69 -4.58
C GLU A 158 1.54 -15.59 -5.09
N LEU A 159 1.79 -14.57 -4.27
CA LEU A 159 2.69 -13.47 -4.61
C LEU A 159 4.12 -13.99 -4.84
N GLU A 160 4.65 -14.82 -3.94
CA GLU A 160 5.97 -15.45 -4.05
C GLU A 160 6.14 -16.19 -5.38
N ARG A 161 5.15 -17.02 -5.74
CA ARG A 161 5.15 -17.77 -7.00
C ARG A 161 5.19 -16.84 -8.21
N ILE A 162 4.34 -15.81 -8.25
CA ILE A 162 4.29 -14.86 -9.37
C ILE A 162 5.61 -14.09 -9.49
N LEU A 163 6.11 -13.57 -8.37
CA LEU A 163 7.34 -12.78 -8.33
C LEU A 163 8.57 -13.62 -8.68
N THR A 164 8.63 -14.88 -8.25
CA THR A 164 9.70 -15.82 -8.63
C THR A 164 9.74 -15.99 -10.15
N SER A 165 8.59 -16.24 -10.78
CA SER A 165 8.50 -16.33 -12.25
C SER A 165 8.79 -15.00 -12.95
N SER A 166 8.48 -13.85 -12.32
CA SER A 166 8.76 -12.54 -12.90
C SER A 166 10.27 -12.24 -12.99
N ARG A 167 11.08 -12.82 -12.10
CA ARG A 167 12.54 -12.58 -12.03
C ARG A 167 13.28 -12.97 -13.31
N GLU A 168 12.78 -13.97 -14.02
CA GLU A 168 13.34 -14.41 -15.30
C GLU A 168 13.02 -13.47 -16.47
N ARG A 169 12.01 -12.61 -16.29
CA ARG A 169 11.51 -11.66 -17.31
C ARG A 169 11.95 -10.21 -17.07
N LEU A 170 12.50 -9.94 -15.89
CA LEU A 170 13.05 -8.65 -15.51
C LEU A 170 14.57 -8.61 -15.77
N PRO A 171 15.17 -7.42 -15.92
CA PRO A 171 16.62 -7.31 -15.96
C PRO A 171 17.24 -7.83 -14.67
N LYS A 172 18.55 -8.12 -14.69
CA LYS A 172 19.28 -8.48 -13.47
C LYS A 172 19.15 -7.34 -12.45
N PRO A 173 18.83 -7.63 -11.16
CA PRO A 173 18.76 -6.59 -10.15
C PRO A 173 20.13 -5.93 -9.97
N LEU A 174 20.11 -4.63 -9.69
CA LEU A 174 21.28 -3.87 -9.30
C LEU A 174 21.79 -4.35 -7.93
N HIS A 175 23.09 -4.20 -7.68
CA HIS A 175 23.64 -4.34 -6.33
C HIS A 175 23.19 -3.18 -5.43
N ASP A 176 23.17 -3.36 -4.11
CA ASP A 176 22.63 -2.36 -3.17
C ASP A 176 23.26 -0.97 -3.33
N ALA A 177 24.59 -0.87 -3.51
CA ALA A 177 25.27 0.41 -3.75
C ALA A 177 24.82 1.08 -5.07
N ASP A 178 24.56 0.29 -6.10
CA ASP A 178 24.04 0.77 -7.38
C ASP A 178 22.58 1.21 -7.25
N PHE A 179 21.76 0.48 -6.49
CA PHE A 179 20.39 0.86 -6.17
C PHE A 179 20.36 2.20 -5.43
N ASP A 180 21.19 2.38 -4.41
CA ASP A 180 21.27 3.62 -3.64
C ASP A 180 21.67 4.81 -4.53
N SER A 181 22.66 4.63 -5.41
CA SER A 181 23.09 5.70 -6.34
C SER A 181 22.07 6.03 -7.42
N ARG A 182 21.20 5.08 -7.78
CA ARG A 182 20.21 5.19 -8.86
C ARG A 182 18.78 5.23 -8.34
N TYR A 183 18.56 5.40 -7.05
CA TYR A 183 17.22 5.35 -6.46
C TYR A 183 16.27 6.38 -7.10
N GLN A 184 16.80 7.50 -7.58
CA GLN A 184 16.05 8.54 -8.29
C GLN A 184 16.07 8.42 -9.82
N SER A 185 16.68 7.37 -10.37
CA SER A 185 16.81 7.14 -11.80
C SER A 185 15.53 6.50 -12.37
N PRO A 186 15.06 6.92 -13.55
CA PRO A 186 13.74 6.55 -14.09
C PRO A 186 13.69 5.17 -14.77
N ASP A 187 14.71 4.30 -14.65
CA ASP A 187 14.62 2.95 -15.21
C ASP A 187 13.71 2.05 -14.38
N LEU A 188 12.44 2.05 -14.76
CA LEU A 188 11.38 1.33 -14.09
C LEU A 188 11.61 -0.19 -14.03
N ALA A 189 12.23 -0.77 -15.05
CA ALA A 189 12.47 -2.21 -15.12
C ALA A 189 13.58 -2.64 -14.15
N SER A 190 14.69 -1.90 -14.09
CA SER A 190 15.72 -2.14 -13.08
C SER A 190 15.22 -1.90 -11.65
N TYR A 191 14.42 -0.85 -11.43
CA TYR A 191 13.80 -0.60 -10.12
C TYR A 191 12.91 -1.78 -9.70
N ALA A 192 12.04 -2.25 -10.60
CA ALA A 192 11.19 -3.40 -10.35
C ALA A 192 11.99 -4.69 -10.08
N ALA A 193 13.09 -4.93 -10.81
CA ALA A 193 13.96 -6.07 -10.55
C ALA A 193 14.53 -6.06 -9.13
N CYS A 194 15.00 -4.90 -8.65
CA CYS A 194 15.47 -4.73 -7.27
C CYS A 194 14.35 -4.96 -6.26
N GLN A 195 13.17 -4.36 -6.46
CA GLN A 195 12.02 -4.53 -5.58
C GLN A 195 11.57 -5.99 -5.50
N VAL A 196 11.47 -6.68 -6.63
CA VAL A 196 11.18 -8.12 -6.67
C VAL A 196 12.21 -8.91 -5.87
N GLY A 197 13.50 -8.58 -6.01
CA GLY A 197 14.57 -9.21 -5.22
C GLY A 197 14.42 -8.98 -3.72
N PHE A 198 14.08 -7.76 -3.29
CA PHE A 198 13.86 -7.42 -1.88
C PHE A 198 12.64 -8.15 -1.31
N ILE A 199 11.51 -8.14 -2.03
CA ILE A 199 10.28 -8.82 -1.60
C ILE A 199 10.49 -10.33 -1.49
N LEU A 200 11.12 -10.96 -2.49
CA LEU A 200 11.42 -12.40 -2.44
C LEU A 200 12.34 -12.75 -1.27
N SER A 201 13.35 -11.91 -0.97
CA SER A 201 14.21 -12.11 0.18
C SER A 201 13.45 -12.02 1.51
N SER A 202 12.48 -11.12 1.63
CA SER A 202 11.61 -11.04 2.82
C SER A 202 10.65 -12.23 2.92
N LEU A 203 10.08 -12.70 1.79
CA LEU A 203 9.20 -13.87 1.74
C LEU A 203 9.93 -15.17 2.12
N GLU A 204 11.18 -15.34 1.70
CA GLU A 204 12.00 -16.51 2.02
C GLU A 204 12.20 -16.69 3.54
N LYS A 205 12.37 -15.57 4.26
CA LYS A 205 12.54 -15.56 5.73
C LYS A 205 11.25 -15.28 6.50
N ARG A 206 10.07 -15.29 5.86
CA ARG A 206 8.81 -14.83 6.48
C ARG A 206 8.47 -15.45 7.84
N HIS A 207 8.81 -16.73 8.04
CA HIS A 207 8.54 -17.43 9.31
C HIS A 207 9.45 -17.01 10.47
N SER A 208 10.57 -16.32 10.20
CA SER A 208 11.44 -15.74 11.23
C SER A 208 11.18 -14.26 11.49
N LEU A 209 10.39 -13.61 10.63
CA LEU A 209 10.02 -12.21 10.80
C LEU A 209 8.95 -12.07 11.88
N ASN A 210 9.13 -11.09 12.77
CA ASN A 210 8.18 -10.76 13.81
C ASN A 210 7.84 -9.27 13.73
N PHE A 211 6.57 -8.95 13.46
CA PHE A 211 6.13 -7.57 13.27
C PHE A 211 6.44 -6.69 14.47
N ALA A 212 6.18 -7.18 15.70
CA ALA A 212 6.43 -6.44 16.93
C ALA A 212 7.92 -6.11 17.11
N GLU A 213 8.80 -7.08 16.90
CA GLU A 213 10.24 -6.88 17.00
C GLU A 213 10.77 -5.94 15.91
N LEU A 214 10.24 -6.01 14.69
CA LEU A 214 10.60 -5.07 13.62
C LEU A 214 10.15 -3.64 13.97
N MET A 215 8.93 -3.46 14.49
CA MET A 215 8.45 -2.14 14.94
C MET A 215 9.37 -1.54 16.02
N LYS A 216 9.85 -2.33 16.97
CA LYS A 216 10.78 -1.86 18.02
C LYS A 216 12.14 -1.40 17.48
N GLN A 217 12.53 -1.80 16.27
CA GLN A 217 13.77 -1.32 15.63
C GLN A 217 13.64 0.10 15.07
N LEU A 218 12.42 0.62 14.92
CA LEU A 218 12.23 2.03 14.65
C LEU A 218 12.46 2.79 15.96
N PRO A 219 13.31 3.83 15.96
CA PRO A 219 13.57 4.58 17.18
C PRO A 219 12.24 5.10 17.71
N LEU A 220 11.93 4.79 18.97
CA LEU A 220 10.78 5.38 19.65
C LEU A 220 10.98 6.90 19.57
N SER A 221 9.97 7.62 19.05
CA SER A 221 9.98 9.08 18.97
C SER A 221 10.31 9.67 20.35
N VAL A 222 11.56 10.05 20.57
CA VAL A 222 12.02 10.66 21.83
C VAL A 222 11.62 12.14 21.81
N GLY A 223 10.33 12.42 21.98
CA GLY A 223 9.82 13.79 22.04
C GLY A 223 10.06 14.64 20.78
N PRO A 224 9.73 15.95 20.81
CA PRO A 224 9.90 16.83 19.65
C PRO A 224 11.35 16.82 19.20
N ALA A 225 11.55 16.43 17.94
CA ALA A 225 12.85 16.34 17.28
C ALA A 225 13.67 17.62 17.51
N THR A 226 14.57 17.60 18.48
CA THR A 226 15.49 18.70 18.73
C THR A 226 16.50 18.74 17.60
N ASP A 227 16.28 19.66 16.66
CA ASP A 227 17.14 20.36 15.66
C ASP A 227 18.37 19.69 15.00
N ARG A 228 18.94 18.60 15.53
CA ARG A 228 20.21 18.03 15.05
C ARG A 228 20.10 17.30 13.72
N TYR A 229 18.93 16.79 13.34
CA TYR A 229 18.76 16.02 12.09
C TYR A 229 18.24 16.85 10.90
N TYR A 230 17.90 18.13 11.12
CA TYR A 230 17.43 19.03 10.06
C TYR A 230 18.54 19.47 9.10
N LEU A 231 19.81 19.37 9.49
CA LEU A 231 20.94 19.88 8.72
C LEU A 231 21.39 18.95 7.58
N ILE A 232 21.16 17.63 7.69
CA ILE A 232 21.56 16.67 6.63
C ILE A 232 20.51 16.63 5.50
N SER A 233 19.22 16.87 5.80
CA SER A 233 18.16 16.87 4.78
C SER A 233 18.09 18.19 3.98
N LYS A 234 18.54 19.31 4.56
CA LYS A 234 18.53 20.63 3.89
C LYS A 234 19.56 20.73 2.76
N SER A 235 20.71 20.06 2.88
CA SER A 235 21.73 19.99 1.83
C SER A 235 21.32 19.13 0.63
N LEU A 236 20.43 18.15 0.81
CA LEU A 236 19.81 17.38 -0.30
C LEU A 236 18.62 18.13 -0.94
N ARG A 237 17.84 18.90 -0.16
CA ARG A 237 16.72 19.71 -0.70
C ARG A 237 17.15 20.84 -1.63
N LEU A 238 18.34 21.42 -1.44
CA LEU A 238 18.81 22.53 -2.28
C LEU A 238 19.26 22.12 -3.70
N ARG A 239 19.36 20.81 -4.00
CA ARG A 239 19.63 20.31 -5.35
C ARG A 239 18.41 19.73 -6.07
N MET A 240 17.24 19.73 -5.44
CA MET A 240 16.01 19.11 -5.97
C MET A 240 14.81 20.05 -5.92
N GLN A 241 14.96 21.27 -6.47
CA GLN A 241 13.80 22.00 -6.95
C GLN A 241 13.31 21.39 -8.29
N PRO A 242 11.99 21.28 -8.51
CA PRO A 242 11.42 20.47 -9.57
C PRO A 242 11.62 21.10 -10.95
N LEU A 243 12.22 20.35 -11.87
CA LEU A 243 12.10 20.61 -13.32
C LEU A 243 10.69 20.29 -13.86
N TYR A 244 9.74 19.89 -13.01
CA TYR A 244 8.32 19.83 -13.37
C TYR A 244 7.61 21.13 -12.96
N ARG A 245 7.88 22.21 -13.70
CA ARG A 245 6.83 23.23 -13.90
C ARG A 245 5.75 22.55 -14.73
N TYR A 246 4.59 22.27 -14.10
CA TYR A 246 3.39 21.99 -14.87
C TYR A 246 3.22 23.09 -15.92
N PRO A 247 3.17 22.79 -17.23
CA PRO A 247 2.73 23.80 -18.17
C PRO A 247 1.33 24.20 -17.72
N ARG A 248 1.15 25.47 -17.36
CA ARG A 248 -0.19 26.07 -17.33
C ARG A 248 -0.74 25.83 -18.72
N VAL A 249 -1.71 24.95 -18.86
CA VAL A 249 -2.50 24.88 -20.09
C VAL A 249 -3.05 26.28 -20.26
N PRO A 250 -2.66 27.04 -21.30
CA PRO A 250 -3.26 28.33 -21.54
C PRO A 250 -4.75 28.07 -21.72
N THR A 251 -5.57 28.74 -20.91
CA THR A 251 -7.02 28.75 -21.08
C THR A 251 -7.29 29.36 -22.45
N ARG A 252 -7.38 28.50 -23.47
CA ARG A 252 -7.77 28.94 -24.81
C ARG A 252 -9.25 29.26 -24.70
N ILE A 253 -9.56 30.54 -24.50
CA ILE A 253 -10.90 31.07 -24.69
C ILE A 253 -11.27 30.75 -26.14
N LEU A 254 -12.09 29.72 -26.33
CA LEU A 254 -12.69 29.44 -27.62
C LEU A 254 -13.59 30.62 -27.96
N PRO A 255 -13.45 31.26 -29.13
CA PRO A 255 -14.43 32.25 -29.56
C PRO A 255 -15.80 31.57 -29.66
N SER A 256 -16.80 32.21 -29.06
CA SER A 256 -18.21 31.85 -29.21
C SER A 256 -18.61 31.98 -30.68
N VAL A 257 -18.51 30.90 -31.44
CA VAL A 257 -19.10 30.81 -32.76
C VAL A 257 -20.58 30.47 -32.56
N ARG A 258 -21.41 31.49 -32.37
CA ARG A 258 -22.86 31.38 -32.61
C ARG A 258 -23.05 31.16 -34.11
N LYS A 259 -23.23 29.91 -34.54
CA LYS A 259 -23.86 29.63 -35.84
C LYS A 259 -25.35 29.98 -35.72
N PRO A 260 -25.92 30.77 -36.63
CA PRO A 260 -27.37 30.94 -36.68
C PRO A 260 -28.03 29.59 -36.95
N LEU A 261 -29.05 29.26 -36.16
CA LEU A 261 -29.96 28.15 -36.41
C LEU A 261 -30.55 28.36 -37.81
N LYS A 262 -30.25 27.45 -38.74
CA LYS A 262 -31.02 27.33 -39.97
C LYS A 262 -32.40 26.85 -39.58
N GLU A 263 -33.39 27.69 -39.87
CA GLU A 263 -34.81 27.40 -39.80
C GLU A 263 -35.09 26.14 -40.64
N ILE A 264 -35.47 25.05 -39.98
CA ILE A 264 -35.91 23.83 -40.64
C ILE A 264 -37.40 24.04 -40.95
N ALA A 265 -37.71 24.28 -42.21
CA ALA A 265 -39.10 24.32 -42.69
C ALA A 265 -39.73 22.93 -42.50
N LEU A 266 -40.83 22.88 -41.74
CA LEU A 266 -41.65 21.68 -41.58
C LEU A 266 -42.43 21.39 -42.88
N PRO A 267 -42.52 20.13 -43.32
CA PRO A 267 -43.33 19.78 -44.48
C PRO A 267 -44.83 19.97 -44.19
N PRO A 268 -45.63 20.35 -45.19
CA PRO A 268 -47.07 20.54 -45.01
C PRO A 268 -47.78 19.21 -44.73
N SER A 269 -48.72 19.24 -43.77
CA SER A 269 -49.57 18.09 -43.44
C SER A 269 -50.45 17.68 -44.63
N PRO A 270 -50.57 16.37 -44.91
CA PRO A 270 -51.51 15.87 -45.90
C PRO A 270 -52.96 16.07 -45.42
N ARG A 271 -53.83 16.45 -46.38
CA ARG A 271 -55.29 16.49 -46.22
C ARG A 271 -55.90 15.10 -46.38
#